data_AF-A0A1L8D2K4-F1
#
_entry.id   AF-A0A1L8D2K4-F1
#
_cell.length_a   1.000
_cell.length_b   1.000
_cell.length_c   1.000
_cell.angle_alpha   90.00
_cell.angle_beta   90.00
_cell.angle_gamma   90.00
#
_symmetry.space_group_name_H-M   'P 1'
#
loop_
_entity.id
_entity.type
_entity.pdbx_description
1 polymer ?
#
loop_
_entity_poly.entity_id
_entity_poly.type
_entity_poly.pdbx_seq_one_letter_code
_entity_poly.pdbx_strand_id
1 'polypeptide(L)'
;MKLEIFLFYISIIVGIIGIMLGIRVKYRWYWLAIFAFYNFSYLTGFSRLLFLSIVWILLSLTFGHSLGLITSFKKSVIASFLGLVLWVISSLLIDDYWLFLSVQKIYNLLGLY
;
A
#
# COMPACT_ATOMS: atom_id res chain seq x y z
N MET A 1 9.77 -19.36 6.43
CA MET A 1 10.19 -18.68 7.68
C MET A 1 11.31 -17.64 7.54
N LYS A 2 12.60 -17.98 7.31
CA LYS A 2 13.69 -16.96 7.25
C LYS A 2 13.51 -15.93 6.13
N LEU A 3 13.04 -16.37 4.96
CA LEU A 3 12.83 -15.52 3.80
C LEU A 3 11.63 -14.57 3.97
N GLU A 4 10.53 -15.02 4.58
CA GLU A 4 9.36 -14.16 4.82
C GLU A 4 9.68 -13.05 5.83
N ILE A 5 10.47 -13.37 6.86
CA ILE A 5 10.96 -12.37 7.82
C ILE A 5 11.84 -11.34 7.11
N PHE A 6 12.72 -11.78 6.21
CA PHE A 6 13.50 -10.86 5.38
C PHE A 6 12.59 -9.98 4.51
N LEU A 7 11.61 -10.58 3.82
CA LEU A 7 10.64 -9.87 2.99
C LEU A 7 9.80 -8.87 3.80
N PHE A 8 9.47 -9.19 5.05
CA PHE A 8 8.76 -8.31 5.96
C PHE A 8 9.55 -7.02 6.25
N TYR A 9 10.80 -7.15 6.69
CA TYR A 9 11.63 -5.98 7.03
C TYR A 9 12.01 -5.16 5.80
N ILE A 10 12.38 -5.82 4.69
CA ILE A 10 12.75 -5.10 3.47
C ILE A 10 11.55 -4.35 2.89
N SER A 11 10.33 -4.90 3.00
CA SER A 11 9.12 -4.22 2.55
C SER A 11 8.86 -2.92 3.31
N ILE A 12 9.13 -2.87 4.62
CA ILE A 12 9.02 -1.62 5.39
C ILE A 12 10.03 -0.59 4.89
N ILE A 13 11.29 -0.98 4.76
CA ILE A 13 12.39 -0.08 4.37
C ILE A 13 12.12 0.51 2.97
N VAL A 14 11.81 -0.36 2.01
CA VAL A 14 11.47 0.04 0.64
C VAL A 14 10.21 0.91 0.63
N GLY A 15 9.20 0.57 1.44
CA GLY A 15 7.99 1.37 1.61
C GLY A 15 8.28 2.81 2.04
N ILE A 16 9.06 2.98 3.11
CA ILE A 16 9.44 4.29 3.64
C ILE A 16 10.24 5.09 2.59
N ILE A 17 11.22 4.45 1.94
CA ILE A 17 12.01 5.10 0.88
C ILE A 17 11.10 5.57 -0.27
N GLY A 18 10.16 4.73 -0.70
CA GLY A 18 9.19 5.07 -1.74
C GLY A 18 8.31 6.26 -1.38
N ILE A 19 7.85 6.37 -0.13
CA ILE A 19 7.09 7.53 0.36
C ILE A 19 7.96 8.78 0.31
N MET A 20 9.20 8.71 0.83
CA MET A 20 10.11 9.86 0.84
C MET A 20 10.40 10.37 -0.57
N LEU A 21 10.65 9.47 -1.52
CA LEU A 21 10.86 9.81 -2.93
C LEU A 21 9.57 10.33 -3.60
N GLY A 22 8.42 9.78 -3.23
CA GLY A 22 7.11 10.22 -3.71
C GLY A 22 6.79 11.67 -3.34
N ILE A 23 7.12 12.04 -2.09
CA ILE A 23 6.95 13.40 -1.56
C ILE A 23 7.97 14.37 -2.15
N ARG A 24 9.26 13.99 -2.19
CA ARG A 24 10.37 14.92 -2.51
C ARG A 24 10.70 15.03 -4.00
N VAL A 25 10.50 13.96 -4.76
CA VAL A 25 10.98 13.84 -6.14
C VAL A 25 9.83 13.84 -7.12
N LYS A 26 9.04 12.75 -7.16
CA LYS A 26 7.91 12.57 -8.09
C LYS A 26 6.91 11.57 -7.51
N TYR A 27 5.61 11.87 -7.65
CA TYR A 27 4.52 10.99 -7.19
C TYR A 27 4.60 9.55 -7.73
N ARG A 28 5.27 9.31 -8.86
CA ARG A 28 5.46 7.96 -9.43
C ARG A 28 6.17 7.00 -8.46
N TRP A 29 6.99 7.52 -7.55
CA TRP A 29 7.66 6.70 -6.55
C TRP A 29 6.71 6.15 -5.47
N TYR A 30 5.50 6.70 -5.34
CA TYR A 30 4.47 6.09 -4.48
C TYR A 30 4.09 4.68 -4.94
N TRP A 31 4.24 4.32 -6.22
CA TRP A 31 4.03 2.94 -6.68
C TRP A 31 4.94 1.94 -5.96
N LEU A 32 6.21 2.29 -5.78
CA LEU A 32 7.16 1.45 -5.05
C LEU A 32 6.73 1.30 -3.58
N ALA A 33 6.25 2.38 -2.95
CA ALA A 33 5.70 2.31 -1.61
C ALA A 33 4.42 1.47 -1.51
N ILE A 34 3.52 1.59 -2.50
CA ILE A 34 2.28 0.82 -2.59
C ILE A 34 2.58 -0.68 -2.62
N PHE A 35 3.46 -1.13 -3.51
CA PHE A 35 3.80 -2.55 -3.62
C PHE A 35 4.45 -3.08 -2.34
N ALA A 36 5.37 -2.30 -1.76
CA ALA A 36 6.07 -2.70 -0.56
C ALA A 36 5.13 -2.75 0.66
N PHE A 37 4.30 -1.74 0.90
CA PHE A 37 3.35 -1.74 2.01
C PHE A 37 2.21 -2.74 1.83
N TYR A 38 1.81 -3.04 0.59
CA TYR A 38 0.83 -4.09 0.31
C TYR A 38 1.38 -5.47 0.65
N ASN A 39 2.64 -5.75 0.28
CA ASN A 39 3.32 -6.97 0.66
C ASN A 39 3.51 -7.08 2.18
N PHE A 40 3.95 -5.99 2.81
CA PHE A 40 4.09 -5.89 4.26
C PHE A 40 2.75 -6.16 4.97
N SER A 41 1.68 -5.51 4.52
CA SER A 41 0.32 -5.71 5.02
C SER A 41 -0.07 -7.18 4.96
N TYR A 42 0.15 -7.87 3.83
CA TYR A 42 -0.12 -9.30 3.71
C TYR A 42 0.62 -10.15 4.76
N LEU A 43 1.89 -9.86 5.00
CA LEU A 43 2.75 -10.60 5.93
C LEU A 43 2.41 -10.35 7.41
N THR A 44 1.71 -9.26 7.75
CA THR A 44 1.42 -8.89 9.16
C THR A 44 0.31 -9.70 9.84
N GLY A 45 -0.35 -10.63 9.15
CA GLY A 45 -1.24 -11.60 9.79
C GLY A 45 -2.53 -11.03 10.38
N PHE A 46 -2.49 -10.50 11.61
CA PHE A 46 -3.64 -9.96 12.34
C PHE A 46 -3.91 -8.48 12.05
N SER A 47 -2.88 -7.73 11.64
CA SER A 47 -2.98 -6.28 11.40
C SER A 47 -3.01 -5.91 9.92
N ARG A 48 -3.29 -6.88 9.03
CA ARG A 48 -3.21 -6.68 7.57
C ARG A 48 -4.05 -5.50 7.12
N LEU A 49 -5.30 -5.44 7.55
CA LEU A 49 -6.22 -4.35 7.19
C LEU A 49 -5.72 -2.99 7.65
N LEU A 50 -5.15 -2.88 8.86
CA LEU A 50 -4.63 -1.62 9.37
C LEU A 50 -3.50 -1.11 8.48
N PHE A 51 -2.54 -1.95 8.11
CA PHE A 51 -1.44 -1.55 7.23
C PHE A 51 -1.88 -1.39 5.76
N LEU A 52 -2.98 -2.02 5.35
CA LEU A 52 -3.59 -1.82 4.05
C LEU A 52 -4.13 -0.39 3.89
N SER A 53 -4.52 0.28 4.98
CA SER A 53 -4.96 1.70 4.93
C SER A 53 -3.90 2.63 4.32
N ILE A 54 -2.61 2.36 4.59
CA ILE A 54 -1.47 3.10 4.02
C ILE A 54 -1.46 2.93 2.50
N VAL A 55 -1.71 1.71 2.01
CA VAL A 55 -1.76 1.41 0.58
C VAL A 55 -2.88 2.23 -0.10
N TRP A 56 -4.06 2.30 0.51
CA TRP A 56 -5.18 3.08 -0.03
C TRP A 56 -4.92 4.58 -0.03
N ILE A 57 -4.29 5.13 1.02
CA ILE A 57 -3.85 6.53 1.04
C ILE A 57 -2.89 6.79 -0.13
N LEU A 58 -1.88 5.95 -0.30
CA LEU A 58 -0.88 6.11 -1.36
C LEU A 58 -1.49 5.94 -2.74
N LEU A 59 -2.42 5.01 -2.95
CA LEU A 59 -3.15 4.85 -4.20
C LEU A 59 -3.94 6.12 -4.53
N SER A 60 -4.70 6.66 -3.59
CA SER A 60 -5.44 7.92 -3.77
C SER A 60 -4.51 9.08 -4.16
N LEU A 61 -3.38 9.23 -3.46
CA LEU A 61 -2.37 10.24 -3.80
C LEU A 61 -1.78 10.01 -5.19
N THR A 62 -1.45 8.77 -5.53
CA THR A 62 -0.84 8.42 -6.82
C THR A 62 -1.79 8.70 -7.97
N PHE A 63 -3.05 8.28 -7.87
CA PHE A 63 -4.07 8.57 -8.89
C PHE A 63 -4.38 10.05 -8.97
N GLY A 64 -4.58 10.72 -7.83
CA GLY A 64 -4.88 12.14 -7.79
C GLY A 64 -3.76 13.01 -8.38
N HIS A 65 -2.49 12.65 -8.16
CA HIS A 65 -1.36 13.32 -8.82
C HIS A 65 -1.26 12.95 -10.31
N SER A 66 -1.51 11.69 -10.69
CA SER A 66 -1.47 11.24 -12.08
C SER A 66 -2.51 11.95 -12.96
N LEU A 67 -3.69 12.22 -12.40
CA LEU A 67 -4.78 12.94 -13.06
C LEU A 67 -4.62 14.46 -13.00
N GLY A 68 -3.55 14.98 -12.39
CA GLY A 68 -3.36 16.43 -12.21
C GLY A 68 -4.35 17.09 -11.23
N LEU A 69 -5.11 16.30 -10.47
CA LEU A 69 -6.10 16.81 -9.52
C LEU A 69 -5.41 17.38 -8.26
N ILE A 70 -4.32 16.75 -7.82
CA ILE A 70 -3.54 17.16 -6.65
C ILE A 70 -2.41 18.10 -7.06
N THR A 71 -2.65 19.39 -6.89
CA THR A 71 -1.71 20.47 -7.19
C THR A 71 -1.17 21.18 -5.95
N SER A 72 -1.69 20.88 -4.76
CA SER A 72 -1.30 21.54 -3.51
C SER A 72 -1.41 20.60 -2.32
N PHE A 73 -0.69 20.93 -1.24
CA PHE A 73 -0.68 20.16 0.00
C PHE A 73 -2.09 19.92 0.58
N LYS A 74 -2.96 20.94 0.54
CA LYS A 74 -4.36 20.81 1.00
C LYS A 74 -5.11 19.72 0.25
N LYS A 75 -4.93 19.67 -1.08
CA LYS A 75 -5.55 18.63 -1.91
C LYS A 75 -4.94 17.25 -1.64
N SER A 76 -3.65 17.16 -1.32
CA SER A 76 -3.03 15.91 -0.88
C SER A 76 -3.67 15.40 0.40
N VAL A 77 -3.92 16.26 1.39
CA VAL A 77 -4.59 15.88 2.64
C VAL A 77 -6.01 15.36 2.36
N ILE A 78 -6.79 16.06 1.53
CA ILE A 78 -8.14 15.62 1.15
C ILE A 78 -8.10 14.27 0.43
N ALA A 79 -7.15 14.09 -0.50
CA ALA A 79 -6.98 12.81 -1.20
C ALA A 79 -6.60 11.68 -0.24
N SER A 80 -5.73 11.92 0.75
CA SER A 80 -5.43 10.93 1.79
C SER A 80 -6.67 10.53 2.59
N PHE A 81 -7.53 11.49 2.96
CA PHE A 81 -8.82 11.19 3.60
C PHE A 81 -9.75 10.37 2.70
N LEU A 82 -9.83 10.68 1.40
CA LEU A 82 -10.60 9.87 0.45
C LEU A 82 -10.06 8.44 0.36
N GLY A 83 -8.73 8.26 0.38
CA GLY A 83 -8.11 6.94 0.45
C GLY A 83 -8.52 6.16 1.70
N LEU A 84 -8.54 6.81 2.86
CA LEU A 84 -9.03 6.19 4.10
C LEU A 84 -10.52 5.81 4.02
N VAL A 85 -11.37 6.66 3.45
CA VAL A 85 -12.80 6.34 3.27
C VAL A 85 -12.96 5.11 2.36
N LEU A 86 -12.24 5.06 1.24
CA LEU A 86 -12.26 3.91 0.33
C LEU A 86 -11.72 2.64 1.00
N TRP A 87 -10.71 2.76 1.85
CA TRP A 87 -10.21 1.65 2.66
C TRP A 87 -11.28 1.12 3.62
N VAL A 88 -11.99 1.99 4.35
CA VAL A 88 -13.08 1.58 5.26
C VAL A 88 -14.16 0.85 4.48
N ILE A 89 -14.62 1.44 3.37
CA ILE A 89 -15.64 0.82 2.51
C ILE A 89 -15.18 -0.56 2.03
N SER A 90 -13.95 -0.66 1.53
CA SER A 90 -13.40 -1.92 1.02
C SER A 90 -13.27 -2.97 2.12
N SER A 91 -12.83 -2.58 3.32
CA SER A 91 -12.66 -3.51 4.45
C SER A 91 -13.99 -4.00 5.04
N LEU A 92 -15.09 -3.26 4.83
CA LEU A 92 -16.41 -3.67 5.28
C LEU A 92 -17.16 -4.51 4.23
N LEU A 93 -16.86 -4.31 2.95
CA LEU A 93 -17.60 -4.94 1.84
C LEU A 93 -16.87 -6.12 1.19
N ILE A 94 -15.54 -6.15 1.26
CA ILE A 94 -14.70 -7.14 0.57
C ILE A 94 -14.01 -7.99 1.64
N ASP A 95 -14.16 -9.31 1.52
CA ASP A 95 -13.44 -10.25 2.37
C ASP A 95 -11.92 -10.09 2.19
N ASP A 96 -11.17 -10.12 3.29
CA ASP A 96 -9.71 -10.05 3.33
C ASP A 96 -9.06 -11.01 2.33
N TYR A 97 -9.63 -12.20 2.13
CA TYR A 97 -9.17 -13.16 1.14
C TYR A 97 -9.06 -12.54 -0.26
N TRP A 98 -10.10 -11.84 -0.71
CA TRP A 98 -10.13 -11.21 -2.03
C TRP A 98 -9.18 -10.02 -2.12
N LEU A 99 -9.03 -9.27 -1.03
CA LEU A 99 -8.09 -8.13 -0.96
C LEU A 99 -6.63 -8.56 -1.10
N PHE A 100 -6.28 -9.79 -0.70
CA PHE A 100 -4.90 -10.29 -0.72
C PHE A 100 -4.63 -11.42 -1.72
N LEU A 101 -5.64 -11.85 -2.48
CA LEU A 101 -5.56 -12.99 -3.39
C LEU A 101 -4.36 -12.92 -4.34
N SER A 102 -4.06 -11.73 -4.87
CA SER A 102 -2.94 -11.52 -5.80
C SER A 102 -1.59 -11.84 -5.16
N VAL A 103 -1.34 -11.35 -3.94
CA VAL A 103 -0.08 -11.61 -3.22
C VAL A 103 -0.02 -13.07 -2.80
N GLN A 104 -1.13 -13.64 -2.33
CA GLN A 104 -1.21 -15.05 -1.98
C GLN A 104 -0.82 -15.96 -3.15
N LYS A 105 -1.34 -15.68 -4.36
CA LYS A 105 -0.96 -16.44 -5.57
C LYS A 105 0.54 -16.34 -5.88
N ILE A 106 1.14 -15.15 -5.72
CA ILE A 106 2.58 -14.96 -5.92
C ILE A 106 3.38 -15.78 -4.89
N TYR A 107 2.98 -15.75 -3.62
CA TYR A 107 3.65 -16.50 -2.56
C TYR A 107 3.55 -18.01 -2.76
N ASN A 108 2.39 -18.51 -3.15
CA ASN A 108 2.19 -19.92 -3.49
C ASN A 108 3.09 -20.35 -4.66
N LEU A 109 3.18 -19.52 -5.71
CA LEU A 109 4.04 -19.79 -6.87
C LEU A 109 5.53 -19.83 -6.52
N LEU A 110 5.95 -19.04 -5.52
CA LEU A 110 7.32 -19.01 -5.01
C LEU A 110 7.61 -20.10 -3.96
N GLY A 111 6.63 -20.95 -3.62
CA GLY A 111 6.78 -21.98 -2.58
C GLY A 111 6.99 -21.39 -1.18
N LEU A 112 6.45 -20.19 -0.92
CA LEU A 112 6.55 -19.48 0.35
C LEU A 112 5.33 -19.69 1.26
N TYR A 113 4.46 -20.64 0.93
CA TYR A 113 3.20 -20.92 1.62
C TYR A 113 3.08 -22.41 1.93
#